data_AF-A0A2E6I308-F1
#
_entry.id   AF-A0A2E6I308-F1
#
_cell.length_a   1.000
_cell.length_b   1.000
_cell.length_c   1.000
_cell.angle_alpha   90.00
_cell.angle_beta   90.00
_cell.angle_gamma   90.00
#
_symmetry.space_group_name_H-M   'P 1'
#
loop_
_entity.id
_entity.type
_entity.pdbx_description
1 polymer ?
#
loop_
_entity_poly.entity_id
_entity_poly.type
_entity_poly.pdbx_seq_one_letter_code
_entity_poly.pdbx_strand_id
1 'polypeptide(L)'
;MTHDRPSQSEASQLATDTEAIDTKFVNTEALNTDAENAALMLEIERTVPPMDIGDAEKFLLEAKHIFDNLGIVFFLRQGTCLGAYRDNALIPWDDDLDLGSIIDMHGFTDEQVDLVVEAFRANDCYVDVQREGLYTDVRIMKYKIRIDWQCYRVVKGTIAHYPGVPFPISLFEQFEEVQLLSTTFRVPSPPEQYLTYKYGPDWHTPKQVGYEKDVIENMPSGRVPGRAGWFKQWLAVKFSPTRTGKLLVLNSNDEPVEDARVHIAGLSRTRTNGKGIAKFYIPTAANYAITINANGTEEVLYEEALTPGGAWVYRPDPKNTAGRYFALTEQ
;
A
#
# COMPACT_ATOMS: atom_id res chain seq x y z
N MET A 1 65.84 -45.69 40.08
CA MET A 1 65.56 -47.03 39.51
C MET A 1 64.09 -47.28 39.80
N THR A 2 63.17 -47.37 38.85
CA THR A 2 63.19 -47.92 37.50
C THR A 2 62.11 -47.25 36.64
N HIS A 3 62.26 -47.41 35.33
CA HIS A 3 61.32 -47.03 34.27
C HIS A 3 59.88 -47.47 34.49
N ASP A 4 58.92 -46.68 33.98
CA ASP A 4 57.84 -47.20 33.14
C ASP A 4 57.29 -46.10 32.21
N ARG A 5 57.19 -46.43 30.91
CA ARG A 5 56.38 -45.71 29.92
C ARG A 5 54.99 -46.35 29.88
N PRO A 6 53.91 -45.58 29.79
CA PRO A 6 52.65 -46.11 29.28
C PRO A 6 52.66 -46.17 27.76
N SER A 7 52.01 -47.21 27.27
CA SER A 7 51.92 -47.76 25.93
C SER A 7 51.04 -46.97 24.96
N GLN A 8 51.30 -47.17 23.67
CA GLN A 8 50.45 -46.78 22.55
C GLN A 8 49.06 -47.44 22.64
N SER A 9 48.13 -46.83 23.38
CA SER A 9 46.70 -47.17 23.25
C SER A 9 45.74 -46.01 23.57
N GLU A 10 46.23 -44.80 23.84
CA GLU A 10 45.38 -43.63 24.18
C GLU A 10 45.44 -42.50 23.14
N ALA A 11 45.91 -42.80 21.92
CA ALA A 11 45.93 -41.84 20.80
C ALA A 11 44.92 -42.20 19.68
N SER A 12 44.05 -43.20 19.88
CA SER A 12 43.07 -43.65 18.88
C SER A 12 41.62 -43.59 19.35
N GLN A 13 41.35 -42.86 20.44
CA GLN A 13 40.01 -42.66 21.00
C GLN A 13 39.69 -41.16 21.20
N LEU A 14 40.31 -40.32 20.38
CA LEU A 14 40.01 -38.89 20.25
C LEU A 14 39.74 -38.48 18.78
N ALA A 15 39.47 -39.46 17.91
CA ALA A 15 39.28 -39.27 16.47
C ALA A 15 38.00 -39.95 15.91
N THR A 16 37.03 -40.24 16.78
CA THR A 16 35.72 -40.78 16.36
C THR A 16 34.64 -40.22 17.27
N ASP A 17 34.45 -38.91 17.26
CA ASP A 17 33.23 -38.24 17.76
C ASP A 17 33.08 -36.83 17.14
N THR A 18 33.62 -36.64 15.93
CA THR A 18 33.60 -35.35 15.20
C THR A 18 32.88 -35.43 13.84
N GLU A 19 32.06 -36.46 13.63
CA GLU A 19 31.20 -36.61 12.46
C GLU A 19 29.79 -37.07 12.85
N ALA A 20 29.14 -36.29 13.71
CA ALA A 20 27.68 -36.28 13.80
C ALA A 20 27.28 -34.97 14.45
N ILE A 21 26.24 -34.32 13.93
CA ILE A 21 25.63 -33.07 14.42
C ILE A 21 26.29 -31.80 13.86
N ASP A 22 25.98 -31.46 12.60
CA ASP A 22 25.29 -30.19 12.31
C ASP A 22 24.62 -30.23 10.92
N THR A 23 23.72 -31.19 10.69
CA THR A 23 22.66 -31.00 9.68
C THR A 23 21.54 -30.22 10.35
N LYS A 24 21.81 -28.95 10.66
CA LYS A 24 20.76 -27.98 10.93
C LYS A 24 19.90 -27.89 9.69
N PHE A 25 18.61 -28.09 9.91
CA PHE A 25 17.48 -27.75 9.05
C PHE A 25 17.83 -26.61 8.07
N VAL A 26 18.22 -26.99 6.86
CA VAL A 26 18.00 -26.13 5.71
C VAL A 26 16.50 -26.25 5.45
N ASN A 27 15.71 -25.37 6.06
CA ASN A 27 14.35 -25.16 5.61
C ASN A 27 14.47 -24.49 4.23
N THR A 28 14.71 -25.32 3.22
CA THR A 28 14.68 -24.93 1.81
C THR A 28 13.21 -24.90 1.45
N GLU A 29 12.50 -23.89 1.93
CA GLU A 29 11.39 -23.40 1.14
C GLU A 29 12.02 -22.96 -0.18
N ALA A 30 11.69 -23.68 -1.25
CA ALA A 30 12.12 -23.29 -2.59
C ALA A 30 11.67 -21.83 -2.78
N LEU A 31 12.60 -20.96 -3.18
CA LEU A 31 12.25 -19.59 -3.54
C LEU A 31 11.19 -19.68 -4.65
N ASN A 32 10.02 -19.07 -4.39
CA ASN A 32 8.98 -18.94 -5.39
C ASN A 32 9.57 -18.30 -6.66
N THR A 33 9.11 -18.76 -7.82
CA THR A 33 9.37 -18.09 -9.08
C THR A 33 8.73 -16.69 -9.09
N ASP A 34 9.22 -15.79 -9.94
CA ASP A 34 8.64 -14.45 -10.10
C ASP A 34 7.15 -14.50 -10.46
N ALA A 35 6.71 -15.50 -11.24
CA ALA A 35 5.30 -15.68 -11.60
C ALA A 35 4.44 -16.09 -10.39
N GLU A 36 4.96 -16.96 -9.52
CA GLU A 36 4.30 -17.36 -8.28
C GLU A 36 4.24 -16.20 -7.29
N ASN A 37 5.32 -15.41 -7.17
CA ASN A 37 5.33 -14.21 -6.34
C ASN A 37 4.39 -13.13 -6.88
N ALA A 38 4.31 -12.92 -8.20
CA ALA A 38 3.34 -12.00 -8.79
C ALA A 38 1.89 -12.41 -8.48
N ALA A 39 1.58 -13.71 -8.60
CA ALA A 39 0.25 -14.24 -8.30
C ALA A 39 -0.09 -14.10 -6.81
N LEU A 40 0.87 -14.37 -5.92
CA LEU A 40 0.70 -14.23 -4.48
C LEU A 40 0.54 -12.76 -4.06
N MET A 41 1.32 -11.84 -4.62
CA MET A 41 1.16 -10.40 -4.37
C MET A 41 -0.24 -9.94 -4.76
N LEU A 42 -0.74 -10.38 -5.92
CA LEU A 42 -2.11 -10.08 -6.37
C LEU A 42 -3.16 -10.69 -5.43
N GLU A 43 -2.94 -11.90 -4.91
CA GLU A 43 -3.83 -12.53 -3.94
C GLU A 43 -3.91 -11.72 -2.64
N ILE A 44 -2.76 -11.31 -2.09
CA ILE A 44 -2.67 -10.49 -0.87
C ILE A 44 -3.35 -9.14 -1.08
N GLU A 45 -3.07 -8.45 -2.19
CA GLU A 45 -3.74 -7.18 -2.54
C GLU A 45 -5.25 -7.32 -2.59
N ARG A 46 -5.78 -8.44 -3.09
CA ARG A 46 -7.23 -8.64 -3.25
C ARG A 46 -7.94 -9.14 -2.00
N THR A 47 -7.23 -9.84 -1.12
CA THR A 47 -7.80 -10.46 0.09
C THR A 47 -7.52 -9.65 1.35
N VAL A 48 -6.57 -8.72 1.29
CA VAL A 48 -6.19 -7.78 2.36
C VAL A 48 -6.01 -8.50 3.71
N PRO A 49 -5.23 -9.60 3.77
CA PRO A 49 -5.06 -10.36 5.01
C PRO A 49 -4.14 -9.57 5.95
N PRO A 50 -4.39 -9.59 7.28
CA PRO A 50 -3.44 -9.05 8.24
C PRO A 50 -2.06 -9.69 8.07
N MET A 51 -1.01 -8.86 8.15
CA MET A 51 0.37 -9.33 8.14
C MET A 51 0.69 -10.19 9.37
N ASP A 52 1.63 -11.13 9.22
CA ASP A 52 2.37 -11.62 10.38
C ASP A 52 3.28 -10.49 10.88
N ILE A 53 3.04 -10.02 12.11
CA ILE A 53 3.75 -8.85 12.65
C ILE A 53 5.25 -9.13 12.82
N GLY A 54 5.65 -10.35 13.20
CA GLY A 54 7.07 -10.67 13.36
C GLY A 54 7.83 -10.62 12.04
N ASP A 55 7.23 -11.16 10.97
CA ASP A 55 7.79 -11.08 9.63
C ASP A 55 7.77 -9.66 9.06
N ALA A 56 6.71 -8.88 9.34
CA ALA A 56 6.63 -7.48 8.93
C ALA A 56 7.67 -6.59 9.62
N GLU A 57 7.87 -6.75 10.94
CA GLU A 57 8.91 -6.06 11.70
C GLU A 57 10.31 -6.36 11.15
N LYS A 58 10.57 -7.65 10.90
CA LYS A 58 11.82 -8.09 10.27
C LYS A 58 12.00 -7.46 8.89
N PHE A 59 10.98 -7.50 8.05
CA PHE A 59 11.06 -6.98 6.68
C PHE A 59 11.25 -5.46 6.64
N LEU A 60 10.60 -4.72 7.55
CA LEU A 60 10.79 -3.28 7.70
C LEU A 60 12.23 -2.92 8.07
N LEU A 61 12.87 -3.70 8.95
CA LEU A 61 14.29 -3.52 9.31
C LEU A 61 15.24 -3.86 8.15
N GLU A 62 14.95 -4.91 7.38
CA GLU A 62 15.70 -5.24 6.15
C GLU A 62 15.61 -4.11 5.12
N ALA A 63 14.40 -3.59 4.88
CA ALA A 63 14.19 -2.45 4.00
C ALA A 63 14.95 -1.21 4.47
N LYS A 64 14.86 -0.87 5.77
CA LYS A 64 15.62 0.23 6.36
C LYS A 64 17.12 0.07 6.14
N HIS A 65 17.66 -1.13 6.34
CA HIS A 65 19.08 -1.41 6.13
C HIS A 65 19.51 -1.17 4.68
N ILE A 66 18.69 -1.60 3.71
CA ILE A 66 18.93 -1.35 2.28
C ILE A 66 18.94 0.15 1.98
N PHE A 67 17.92 0.89 2.43
CA PHE A 67 17.86 2.34 2.22
C PHE A 67 19.05 3.07 2.86
N ASP A 68 19.39 2.74 4.10
CA ASP A 68 20.50 3.37 4.83
C ASP A 68 21.84 3.12 4.13
N ASN A 69 22.10 1.89 3.67
CA ASN A 69 23.32 1.53 2.94
C ASN A 69 23.47 2.28 1.60
N LEU A 70 22.34 2.57 0.95
CA LEU A 70 22.30 3.33 -0.30
C LEU A 70 22.23 4.86 -0.07
N GLY A 71 22.15 5.31 1.18
CA GLY A 71 22.02 6.73 1.53
C GLY A 71 20.68 7.34 1.11
N ILE A 72 19.62 6.53 0.99
CA ILE A 72 18.30 6.96 0.54
C ILE A 72 17.48 7.44 1.73
N VAL A 73 17.01 8.69 1.65
CA VAL A 73 16.05 9.21 2.62
C VAL A 73 14.66 8.70 2.27
N PHE A 74 14.05 7.98 3.20
CA PHE A 74 12.67 7.54 3.16
C PHE A 74 11.95 7.89 4.47
N PHE A 75 10.62 7.85 4.44
CA PHE A 75 9.74 8.06 5.58
C PHE A 75 8.62 7.03 5.63
N LEU A 76 8.11 6.74 6.82
CA LEU A 76 6.91 5.92 7.01
C LEU A 76 5.68 6.72 6.60
N ARG A 77 4.71 6.07 5.95
CA ARG A 77 3.42 6.69 5.56
C ARG A 77 2.23 5.79 5.94
N GLN A 78 1.01 6.27 5.67
CA GLN A 78 -0.30 5.72 6.11
C GLN A 78 -0.26 4.95 7.45
N GLY A 79 -0.68 3.67 7.44
CA GLY A 79 -0.86 2.81 8.60
C GLY A 79 0.46 2.56 9.32
N THR A 80 1.56 2.40 8.57
CA THR A 80 2.90 2.25 9.16
C THR A 80 3.32 3.51 9.94
N CYS A 81 3.09 4.70 9.40
CA CYS A 81 3.33 5.97 10.12
C CYS A 81 2.39 6.12 11.33
N LEU A 82 1.11 5.80 11.15
CA LEU A 82 0.09 5.92 12.19
C LEU A 82 0.43 5.01 13.38
N GLY A 83 0.72 3.73 13.13
CA GLY A 83 1.12 2.78 14.17
C GLY A 83 2.42 3.21 14.85
N ALA A 84 3.44 3.56 14.08
CA ALA A 84 4.73 3.99 14.63
C ALA A 84 4.59 5.19 15.57
N TYR A 85 3.81 6.21 15.17
CA TYR A 85 3.66 7.44 15.94
C TYR A 85 2.67 7.30 17.11
N ARG A 86 1.52 6.65 16.89
CA ARG A 86 0.45 6.55 17.89
C ARG A 86 0.74 5.46 18.92
N ASP A 87 1.18 4.30 18.45
CA ASP A 87 1.21 3.07 19.23
C ASP A 87 2.65 2.58 19.50
N ASN A 88 3.66 3.20 18.87
CA ASN A 88 5.05 2.74 18.91
C ASN A 88 5.17 1.26 18.47
N ALA A 89 4.33 0.85 17.51
CA ALA A 89 4.21 -0.52 17.00
C ALA A 89 3.58 -0.53 15.59
N LEU A 90 3.67 -1.66 14.88
CA LEU A 90 2.87 -1.89 13.68
C LEU A 90 1.40 -2.17 14.06
N ILE A 91 0.47 -1.81 13.19
CA ILE A 91 -0.97 -2.03 13.44
C ILE A 91 -1.27 -3.53 13.26
N PRO A 92 -1.87 -4.23 14.25
CA PRO A 92 -2.04 -5.69 14.20
C PRO A 92 -2.93 -6.24 13.08
N TRP A 93 -3.71 -5.37 12.45
CA TRP A 93 -4.67 -5.73 11.38
C TRP A 93 -4.34 -5.07 10.04
N ASP A 94 -3.22 -4.35 9.91
CA ASP A 94 -2.74 -3.85 8.61
C ASP A 94 -2.30 -5.03 7.73
N ASP A 95 -2.44 -4.88 6.42
CA ASP A 95 -2.08 -5.87 5.40
C ASP A 95 -0.72 -5.59 4.74
N ASP A 96 -0.14 -4.41 4.95
CA ASP A 96 1.11 -3.99 4.31
C ASP A 96 1.95 -2.99 5.13
N LEU A 97 3.08 -2.60 4.53
CA LEU A 97 3.99 -1.59 5.03
C LEU A 97 4.14 -0.45 4.01
N ASP A 98 3.78 0.77 4.40
CA ASP A 98 3.84 1.94 3.54
C ASP A 98 5.11 2.77 3.77
N LEU A 99 5.94 2.90 2.73
CA LEU A 99 7.15 3.73 2.72
C LEU A 99 7.07 4.81 1.63
N GLY A 100 7.73 5.94 1.84
CA GLY A 100 7.74 7.05 0.91
C GLY A 100 9.10 7.69 0.71
N SER A 101 9.38 8.12 -0.52
CA SER A 101 10.47 9.04 -0.88
C SER A 101 9.92 10.08 -1.86
N ILE A 102 10.59 11.23 -1.99
CA ILE A 102 10.15 12.28 -2.92
C ILE A 102 11.28 12.58 -3.89
N ILE A 103 11.02 12.37 -5.18
CA ILE A 103 11.96 12.65 -6.26
C ILE A 103 12.27 14.14 -6.28
N ASP A 104 13.54 14.48 -6.45
CA ASP A 104 14.12 15.82 -6.42
C ASP A 104 14.09 16.50 -5.04
N MET A 105 13.86 15.75 -3.98
CA MET A 105 13.98 16.20 -2.59
C MET A 105 14.86 15.27 -1.78
N HIS A 106 15.45 15.79 -0.70
CA HIS A 106 16.29 15.01 0.22
C HIS A 106 17.46 14.25 -0.44
N GLY A 107 17.92 14.72 -1.60
CA GLY A 107 18.97 14.06 -2.38
C GLY A 107 18.51 12.80 -3.11
N PHE A 108 17.21 12.50 -3.15
CA PHE A 108 16.64 11.37 -3.89
C PHE A 108 16.29 11.78 -5.33
N THR A 109 16.67 10.94 -6.28
CA THR A 109 16.51 11.15 -7.73
C THR A 109 15.76 9.98 -8.36
N ASP A 110 15.20 10.19 -9.54
CA ASP A 110 14.47 9.13 -10.26
C ASP A 110 15.40 7.97 -10.63
N GLU A 111 16.66 8.24 -10.95
CA GLU A 111 17.67 7.23 -11.30
C GLU A 111 18.01 6.31 -10.11
N GLN A 112 17.87 6.79 -8.87
CA GLN A 112 18.13 5.99 -7.68
C GLN A 112 17.04 4.94 -7.43
N VAL A 113 15.85 5.06 -8.05
CA VAL A 113 14.79 4.06 -7.92
C VAL A 113 15.28 2.69 -8.39
N ASP A 114 15.93 2.62 -9.55
CA ASP A 114 16.42 1.35 -10.10
C ASP A 114 17.54 0.74 -9.24
N LEU A 115 18.42 1.57 -8.65
CA LEU A 115 19.46 1.09 -7.73
C LEU A 115 18.86 0.42 -6.49
N VAL A 116 17.79 1.02 -5.93
CA VAL A 116 17.10 0.46 -4.76
C VAL A 116 16.35 -0.82 -5.14
N VAL A 117 15.65 -0.84 -6.29
CA VAL A 117 14.97 -2.04 -6.81
C VAL A 117 15.94 -3.21 -6.95
N GLU A 118 17.11 -2.98 -7.55
CA GLU A 118 18.12 -4.04 -7.70
C GLU A 118 18.68 -4.50 -6.34
N ALA A 119 18.84 -3.60 -5.37
CA ALA A 119 19.26 -3.98 -4.02
C ALA A 119 18.22 -4.85 -3.30
N PHE A 120 16.92 -4.57 -3.47
CA PHE A 120 15.86 -5.43 -2.94
C PHE A 120 15.85 -6.79 -3.62
N ARG A 121 15.96 -6.85 -4.96
CA ARG A 121 16.08 -8.12 -5.70
C ARG A 121 17.28 -8.94 -5.26
N ALA A 122 18.42 -8.30 -5.02
CA ALA A 122 19.62 -8.96 -4.49
C ALA A 122 19.46 -9.47 -3.05
N ASN A 123 18.42 -9.04 -2.33
CA ASN A 123 18.03 -9.52 -1.00
C ASN A 123 16.80 -10.45 -1.05
N ASP A 124 16.66 -11.20 -2.15
CA ASP A 124 15.61 -12.21 -2.38
C ASP A 124 14.17 -11.65 -2.32
N CYS A 125 13.99 -10.36 -2.60
CA CYS A 125 12.67 -9.77 -2.71
C CYS A 125 12.14 -9.90 -4.14
N TYR A 126 10.86 -10.22 -4.28
CA TYR A 126 10.14 -9.96 -5.53
C TYR A 126 9.79 -8.47 -5.59
N VAL A 127 10.00 -7.83 -6.75
CA VAL A 127 9.78 -6.39 -6.92
C VAL A 127 9.04 -6.10 -8.22
N ASP A 128 7.83 -5.55 -8.09
CA ASP A 128 7.04 -4.97 -9.18
C ASP A 128 7.19 -3.45 -9.19
N VAL A 129 7.34 -2.86 -10.38
CA VAL A 129 7.56 -1.42 -10.53
C VAL A 129 6.60 -0.83 -11.55
N GLN A 130 5.73 0.06 -11.08
CA GLN A 130 4.75 0.76 -11.90
C GLN A 130 5.10 2.25 -11.96
N ARG A 131 5.55 2.70 -13.12
CA ARG A 131 5.92 4.10 -13.36
C ARG A 131 4.73 4.86 -13.93
N GLU A 132 3.99 5.56 -13.07
CA GLU A 132 2.80 6.30 -13.47
C GLU A 132 2.80 7.75 -13.00
N GLY A 133 2.89 8.70 -13.93
CA GLY A 133 2.50 10.10 -13.73
C GLY A 133 3.02 10.78 -12.45
N LEU A 134 2.22 10.73 -11.37
CA LEU A 134 2.43 11.47 -10.12
C LEU A 134 3.42 10.80 -9.16
N TYR A 135 3.73 9.52 -9.35
CA TYR A 135 4.71 8.79 -8.54
C TYR A 135 5.24 7.57 -9.30
N THR A 136 6.32 6.97 -8.83
CA THR A 136 6.68 5.58 -9.17
C THR A 136 6.25 4.71 -7.99
N ASP A 137 5.40 3.72 -8.25
CA ASP A 137 4.96 2.73 -7.27
C ASP A 137 5.91 1.53 -7.34
N VAL A 138 6.57 1.21 -6.23
CA VAL A 138 7.47 0.06 -6.13
C VAL A 138 6.90 -0.87 -5.06
N ARG A 139 6.35 -2.00 -5.51
CA ARG A 139 5.79 -3.03 -4.63
C ARG A 139 6.84 -4.09 -4.40
N ILE A 140 7.20 -4.29 -3.16
CA ILE A 140 8.31 -5.16 -2.75
C ILE A 140 7.71 -6.23 -1.86
N MET A 141 7.91 -7.51 -2.20
CA MET A 141 7.36 -8.61 -1.42
C MET A 141 8.43 -9.60 -0.98
N LYS A 142 8.35 -9.96 0.29
CA LYS A 142 9.10 -11.02 0.94
C LYS A 142 8.30 -11.52 2.15
N TYR A 143 8.45 -12.78 2.55
CA TYR A 143 7.71 -13.36 3.69
C TYR A 143 6.18 -13.25 3.59
N LYS A 144 5.64 -13.16 2.36
CA LYS A 144 4.21 -12.87 2.12
C LYS A 144 3.74 -11.52 2.69
N ILE A 145 4.68 -10.60 2.91
CA ILE A 145 4.43 -9.22 3.33
C ILE A 145 4.72 -8.28 2.16
N ARG A 146 3.83 -7.32 1.91
CA ARG A 146 4.02 -6.27 0.89
C ARG A 146 4.57 -5.00 1.57
N ILE A 147 5.60 -4.42 0.97
CA ILE A 147 5.98 -3.02 1.18
C ILE A 147 5.56 -2.25 -0.07
N ASP A 148 4.77 -1.20 0.13
CA ASP A 148 4.44 -0.21 -0.89
C ASP A 148 5.35 1.01 -0.72
N TRP A 149 6.41 1.08 -1.53
CA TRP A 149 7.31 2.22 -1.57
C TRP A 149 6.93 3.20 -2.68
N GLN A 150 6.32 4.31 -2.28
CA GLN A 150 5.88 5.36 -3.20
C GLN A 150 6.96 6.44 -3.37
N CYS A 151 7.47 6.57 -4.60
CA CYS A 151 8.41 7.60 -5.00
C CYS A 151 7.65 8.79 -5.63
N TYR A 152 7.29 9.78 -4.82
CA TYR A 152 6.41 10.87 -5.22
C TYR A 152 7.09 11.92 -6.10
N ARG A 153 6.32 12.53 -7.01
CA ARG A 153 6.70 13.74 -7.75
C ARG A 153 5.88 14.93 -7.30
N VAL A 154 6.56 16.05 -7.05
CA VAL A 154 5.89 17.29 -6.60
C VAL A 154 5.19 17.96 -7.78
N VAL A 155 3.87 18.15 -7.67
CA VAL A 155 3.07 18.87 -8.65
C VAL A 155 2.34 20.01 -7.96
N LYS A 156 2.65 21.25 -8.35
CA LYS A 156 2.07 22.48 -7.79
C LYS A 156 2.14 22.54 -6.25
N GLY A 157 3.29 22.17 -5.68
CA GLY A 157 3.52 22.19 -4.23
C GLY A 157 2.81 21.07 -3.46
N THR A 158 2.37 20.01 -4.15
CA THR A 158 1.69 18.87 -3.52
C THR A 158 2.23 17.54 -4.04
N ILE A 159 2.08 16.49 -3.24
CA ILE A 159 2.22 15.08 -3.66
C ILE A 159 0.88 14.36 -3.54
N ALA A 160 0.66 13.34 -4.37
CA ALA A 160 -0.61 12.63 -4.43
C ALA A 160 -0.57 11.34 -3.61
N HIS A 161 -1.16 11.34 -2.42
CA HIS A 161 -1.35 10.11 -1.64
C HIS A 161 -2.66 9.44 -2.02
N TYR A 162 -2.72 8.12 -1.90
CA TYR A 162 -3.97 7.37 -1.99
C TYR A 162 -5.02 7.85 -0.97
N PRO A 163 -6.33 7.96 -1.30
CA PRO A 163 -6.99 7.62 -2.58
C PRO A 163 -7.07 8.76 -3.61
N GLY A 164 -6.07 9.65 -3.64
CA GLY A 164 -6.09 10.87 -4.46
C GLY A 164 -6.26 12.12 -3.60
N VAL A 165 -5.54 12.17 -2.49
CA VAL A 165 -5.43 13.33 -1.60
C VAL A 165 -4.16 14.11 -1.98
N PRO A 166 -4.27 15.40 -2.33
CA PRO A 166 -3.10 16.25 -2.55
C PRO A 166 -2.55 16.72 -1.21
N PHE A 167 -1.46 16.10 -0.75
CA PHE A 167 -0.78 16.53 0.47
C PHE A 167 0.15 17.71 0.18
N PRO A 168 0.15 18.77 1.00
CA PRO A 168 1.07 19.88 0.85
C PRO A 168 2.50 19.43 1.10
N ILE A 169 3.43 19.88 0.25
CA ILE A 169 4.84 19.47 0.34
C ILE A 169 5.52 19.90 1.63
N SER A 170 5.01 20.96 2.28
CA SER A 170 5.53 21.47 3.55
C SER A 170 5.54 20.42 4.67
N LEU A 171 4.68 19.41 4.62
CA LEU A 171 4.66 18.31 5.60
C LEU A 171 5.84 17.32 5.41
N PHE A 172 6.58 17.42 4.31
CA PHE A 172 7.64 16.49 3.93
C PHE A 172 8.97 17.22 3.66
N GLU A 173 9.04 18.54 3.87
CA GLU A 173 10.30 19.30 3.79
C GLU A 173 11.25 18.96 4.95
N GLN A 174 10.67 18.57 6.09
CA GLN A 174 11.37 18.09 7.26
C GLN A 174 10.66 16.83 7.76
N PHE A 175 11.40 16.00 8.48
CA PHE A 175 10.88 14.80 9.11
C PHE A 175 11.13 14.85 10.60
N GLU A 176 10.21 14.27 11.35
CA GLU A 176 10.40 13.96 12.76
C GLU A 176 10.87 12.51 12.90
N GLU A 177 11.66 12.23 13.93
CA GLU A 177 12.12 10.88 14.23
C GLU A 177 11.22 10.22 15.29
N VAL A 178 10.78 9.00 14.99
CA VAL A 178 10.05 8.15 15.92
C VAL A 178 10.85 6.89 16.23
N GLN A 179 10.73 6.39 17.45
CA GLN A 179 11.34 5.13 17.86
C GLN A 179 10.41 3.98 17.45
N LEU A 180 10.95 2.97 16.76
CA LEU A 180 10.20 1.76 16.41
C LEU A 180 11.22 0.62 16.24
N LEU A 181 10.94 -0.58 16.76
CA LEU A 181 11.83 -1.75 16.66
C LEU A 181 13.27 -1.49 17.13
N SER A 182 13.42 -0.75 18.22
CA SER A 182 14.72 -0.34 18.79
C SER A 182 15.63 0.45 17.84
N THR A 183 15.08 1.00 16.74
CA THR A 183 15.76 1.95 15.85
C THR A 183 14.88 3.18 15.56
N THR A 184 15.43 4.20 14.90
CA THR A 184 14.69 5.40 14.54
C THR A 184 14.22 5.35 13.10
N PHE A 185 13.00 5.84 12.90
CA PHE A 185 12.38 6.03 11.58
C PHE A 185 11.92 7.47 11.43
N ARG A 186 11.81 7.91 10.17
CA ARG A 186 11.32 9.23 9.83
C ARG A 186 9.82 9.19 9.54
N VAL A 187 9.10 10.19 10.02
CA VAL A 187 7.69 10.44 9.69
C VAL A 187 7.52 11.89 9.20
N PRO A 188 6.49 12.19 8.37
CA PRO A 188 6.17 13.56 7.98
C PRO A 188 6.01 14.49 9.19
N SER A 189 6.37 15.77 9.06
CA SER A 189 6.41 16.72 10.18
C SER A 189 5.52 17.95 9.95
N PRO A 190 4.73 18.39 10.95
CA PRO A 190 4.47 17.71 12.23
C PRO A 190 3.61 16.44 12.03
N PRO A 191 3.91 15.33 12.72
CA PRO A 191 3.20 14.07 12.52
C PRO A 191 1.69 14.18 12.76
N GLU A 192 1.27 14.93 13.78
CA GLU A 192 -0.14 15.13 14.09
C GLU A 192 -0.87 15.86 12.96
N GLN A 193 -0.22 16.85 12.32
CA GLN A 193 -0.81 17.54 11.18
C GLN A 193 -0.94 16.61 9.98
N TYR A 194 0.06 15.78 9.72
CA TYR A 194 -0.01 14.77 8.66
C TYR A 194 -1.13 13.76 8.92
N LEU A 195 -1.22 13.21 10.13
CA LEU A 195 -2.23 12.21 10.50
C LEU A 195 -3.63 12.80 10.52
N THR A 196 -3.80 14.03 11.04
CA THR A 196 -5.08 14.75 10.94
C THR A 196 -5.45 15.05 9.49
N TYR A 197 -4.48 15.37 8.62
CA TYR A 197 -4.76 15.61 7.20
C TYR A 197 -5.13 14.31 6.45
N LYS A 198 -4.57 13.17 6.86
CA LYS A 198 -4.87 11.86 6.25
C LYS A 198 -6.18 11.27 6.74
N TYR A 199 -6.35 11.15 8.05
CA TYR A 199 -7.36 10.34 8.71
C TYR A 199 -8.43 11.17 9.43
N GLY A 200 -8.33 12.50 9.40
CA GLY A 200 -9.24 13.39 10.12
C GLY A 200 -8.91 13.52 11.61
N PRO A 201 -9.69 14.31 12.37
CA PRO A 201 -9.37 14.66 13.75
C PRO A 201 -9.39 13.47 14.72
N ASP A 202 -10.10 12.39 14.36
CA ASP A 202 -10.28 11.21 15.22
C ASP A 202 -9.20 10.14 15.03
N TRP A 203 -8.09 10.45 14.33
CA TRP A 203 -7.02 9.49 13.99
C TRP A 203 -6.40 8.78 15.21
N HIS A 204 -6.48 9.39 16.39
CA HIS A 204 -6.04 8.79 17.65
C HIS A 204 -6.88 7.58 18.07
N THR A 205 -8.09 7.41 17.54
CA THR A 205 -8.97 6.28 17.85
C THR A 205 -8.64 5.12 16.92
N PRO A 206 -8.19 3.97 17.42
CA PRO A 206 -7.94 2.79 16.58
C PRO A 206 -9.23 2.33 15.90
N LYS A 207 -9.19 2.19 14.58
CA LYS A 207 -10.29 1.67 13.75
C LYS A 207 -9.72 0.61 12.81
N GLN A 208 -10.27 -0.60 12.88
CA GLN A 208 -9.97 -1.65 11.90
C GLN A 208 -10.75 -1.43 10.60
N VAL A 209 -12.01 -1.02 10.73
CA VAL A 209 -12.90 -0.66 9.62
C VAL A 209 -13.59 0.67 9.95
N GLY A 210 -14.01 1.38 8.91
CA GLY A 210 -14.68 2.68 9.02
C GLY A 210 -13.75 3.88 8.95
N TYR A 211 -12.43 3.67 9.07
CA TYR A 211 -11.44 4.73 8.86
C TYR A 211 -11.46 5.25 7.42
N GLU A 212 -11.87 4.42 6.46
CA GLU A 212 -11.96 4.76 5.04
C GLU A 212 -12.92 5.93 4.83
N LYS A 213 -14.01 5.96 5.61
CA LYS A 213 -14.96 7.06 5.60
C LYS A 213 -14.34 8.35 6.12
N ASP A 214 -13.61 8.28 7.24
CA ASP A 214 -12.92 9.46 7.78
C ASP A 214 -11.94 10.04 6.77
N VAL A 215 -11.16 9.18 6.09
CA VAL A 215 -10.24 9.58 5.02
C VAL A 215 -10.97 10.33 3.92
N ILE A 216 -12.09 9.77 3.42
CA ILE A 216 -12.89 10.36 2.33
C ILE A 216 -13.52 11.70 2.74
N GLU A 217 -14.08 11.79 3.94
CA GLU A 217 -14.71 13.01 4.46
C GLU A 217 -13.69 14.12 4.74
N ASN A 218 -12.47 13.74 5.13
CA ASN A 218 -11.39 14.68 5.41
C ASN A 218 -10.64 15.14 4.15
N MET A 219 -10.88 14.53 2.98
CA MET A 219 -10.20 14.93 1.74
C MET A 219 -10.49 16.40 1.41
N PRO A 220 -9.45 17.18 1.05
CA PRO A 220 -9.66 18.56 0.61
C PRO A 220 -10.57 18.58 -0.62
N SER A 221 -11.48 19.54 -0.66
CA SER A 221 -12.33 19.73 -1.83
C SER A 221 -11.48 20.09 -3.04
N GLY A 222 -11.62 19.34 -4.13
CA GLY A 222 -10.92 19.67 -5.38
C GLY A 222 -10.43 18.44 -6.10
N ARG A 223 -9.40 18.62 -6.93
CA ARG A 223 -8.73 17.54 -7.65
C ARG A 223 -7.27 17.50 -7.25
N VAL A 224 -6.69 16.32 -7.39
CA VAL A 224 -5.25 16.12 -7.34
C VAL A 224 -4.59 16.90 -8.49
N PRO A 225 -3.66 17.82 -8.20
CA PRO A 225 -2.84 18.46 -9.22
C PRO A 225 -2.16 17.43 -10.14
N GLY A 226 -1.99 17.79 -11.41
CA GLY A 226 -1.42 16.90 -12.44
C GLY A 226 -2.42 15.93 -13.08
N ARG A 227 -3.61 15.72 -12.49
CA ARG A 227 -4.70 15.00 -13.15
C ARG A 227 -5.48 15.90 -14.13
N ALA A 228 -6.20 15.27 -15.06
CA ALA A 228 -7.03 15.97 -16.04
C ALA A 228 -8.10 16.85 -15.37
N GLY A 229 -8.25 18.10 -15.83
CA GLY A 229 -9.29 19.02 -15.34
C GLY A 229 -10.71 18.60 -15.74
N TRP A 230 -11.72 19.22 -15.11
CA TRP A 230 -13.13 18.80 -15.21
C TRP A 230 -13.63 18.78 -16.64
N PHE A 231 -13.34 19.84 -17.40
CA PHE A 231 -13.75 19.95 -18.79
C PHE A 231 -13.16 18.81 -19.63
N LYS A 232 -11.89 18.47 -19.41
CA LYS A 232 -11.22 17.36 -20.13
C LYS A 232 -11.83 16.01 -19.76
N GLN A 233 -12.11 15.76 -18.48
CA GLN A 233 -12.78 14.54 -18.04
C GLN A 233 -14.19 14.43 -18.61
N TRP A 234 -14.97 15.51 -18.59
CA TRP A 234 -16.31 15.56 -19.15
C TRP A 234 -16.30 15.30 -20.66
N LEU A 235 -15.37 15.92 -21.40
CA LEU A 235 -15.17 15.64 -22.83
C LEU A 235 -14.80 14.18 -23.06
N ALA A 236 -13.90 13.60 -22.26
CA ALA A 236 -13.53 12.20 -22.36
C ALA A 236 -14.72 11.26 -22.14
N VAL A 237 -15.55 11.50 -21.12
CA VAL A 237 -16.76 10.70 -20.87
C VAL A 237 -17.77 10.81 -22.02
N LYS A 238 -17.87 12.00 -22.64
CA LYS A 238 -18.83 12.24 -23.72
C LYS A 238 -18.40 11.62 -25.06
N PHE A 239 -17.09 11.62 -25.34
CA PHE A 239 -16.57 11.32 -26.68
C PHE A 239 -15.61 10.13 -26.76
N SER A 240 -15.15 9.59 -25.63
CA SER A 240 -14.18 8.49 -25.57
C SER A 240 -14.72 7.30 -24.77
N PRO A 241 -15.47 6.38 -25.39
CA PRO A 241 -15.97 5.18 -24.73
C PRO A 241 -14.86 4.36 -24.05
N THR A 242 -13.67 4.30 -24.65
CA THR A 242 -12.48 3.59 -24.14
C THR A 242 -11.89 4.18 -22.85
N ARG A 243 -12.32 5.38 -22.42
CA ARG A 243 -11.91 6.01 -21.15
C ARG A 243 -13.08 6.20 -20.19
N THR A 244 -14.25 5.67 -20.55
CA THR A 244 -15.48 5.87 -19.81
C THR A 244 -15.80 4.61 -19.02
N GLY A 245 -15.58 4.68 -17.70
CA GLY A 245 -16.08 3.67 -16.79
C GLY A 245 -17.61 3.78 -16.63
N LYS A 246 -18.28 2.65 -16.43
CA LYS A 246 -19.72 2.59 -16.15
C LYS A 246 -19.94 1.83 -14.86
N LEU A 247 -20.82 2.36 -14.00
CA LEU A 247 -21.25 1.66 -12.79
C LEU A 247 -22.77 1.56 -12.78
N LEU A 248 -23.28 0.33 -12.78
CA LEU A 248 -24.68 0.04 -12.50
C LEU A 248 -24.85 -0.06 -10.98
N VAL A 249 -25.67 0.82 -10.41
CA VAL A 249 -26.02 0.82 -8.98
C VAL A 249 -27.37 0.14 -8.81
N LEU A 250 -27.38 -0.95 -8.05
CA LEU A 250 -28.59 -1.69 -7.71
C LEU A 250 -28.97 -1.48 -6.23
N ASN A 251 -30.24 -1.67 -5.88
CA ASN A 251 -30.69 -1.78 -4.49
C ASN A 251 -30.59 -3.24 -3.99
N SER A 252 -31.04 -3.51 -2.75
CA SER A 252 -31.05 -4.86 -2.17
C SER A 252 -31.98 -5.86 -2.88
N ASN A 253 -32.84 -5.41 -3.79
CA ASN A 253 -33.73 -6.23 -4.60
C ASN A 253 -33.24 -6.39 -6.06
N ASP A 254 -31.96 -6.05 -6.34
CA ASP A 254 -31.37 -6.04 -7.68
C ASP A 254 -32.03 -5.07 -8.68
N GLU A 255 -32.74 -4.05 -8.18
CA GLU A 255 -33.39 -3.05 -9.03
C GLU A 255 -32.46 -1.83 -9.23
N PRO A 256 -32.39 -1.25 -10.45
CA PRO A 256 -31.57 -0.06 -10.70
C PRO A 256 -32.00 1.15 -9.86
N VAL A 257 -31.04 1.85 -9.26
CA VAL A 257 -31.30 3.05 -8.46
C VAL A 257 -31.05 4.32 -9.28
N GLU A 258 -32.11 5.07 -9.56
CA GLU A 258 -32.00 6.40 -10.16
C GLU A 258 -31.48 7.44 -9.16
N ASP A 259 -30.72 8.42 -9.64
CA ASP A 259 -30.17 9.54 -8.87
C ASP A 259 -29.24 9.18 -7.70
N ALA A 260 -28.73 7.95 -7.65
CA ALA A 260 -27.66 7.57 -6.74
C ALA A 260 -26.39 8.39 -7.05
N ARG A 261 -25.72 8.90 -6.02
CA ARG A 261 -24.48 9.67 -6.17
C ARG A 261 -23.30 8.73 -6.15
N VAL A 262 -22.41 8.87 -7.13
CA VAL A 262 -21.17 8.12 -7.24
C VAL A 262 -20.01 9.11 -7.25
N HIS A 263 -19.13 9.01 -6.27
CA HIS A 263 -17.94 9.83 -6.13
C HIS A 263 -16.69 8.97 -6.22
N ILE A 264 -15.82 9.26 -7.17
CA ILE A 264 -14.49 8.65 -7.25
C ILE A 264 -13.48 9.65 -6.69
N ALA A 265 -12.82 9.24 -5.61
CA ALA A 265 -11.87 10.06 -4.88
C ALA A 265 -10.81 10.69 -5.81
N GLY A 266 -10.59 12.00 -5.64
CA GLY A 266 -9.63 12.76 -6.44
C GLY A 266 -9.97 12.93 -7.94
N LEU A 267 -11.13 12.45 -8.42
CA LEU A 267 -11.51 12.50 -9.83
C LEU A 267 -12.84 13.22 -10.09
N SER A 268 -13.97 12.56 -9.84
CA SER A 268 -15.27 12.97 -10.37
C SER A 268 -16.43 12.60 -9.45
N ARG A 269 -17.51 13.39 -9.54
CA ARG A 269 -18.79 13.15 -8.87
C ARG A 269 -19.87 13.10 -9.93
N THR A 270 -20.64 12.02 -9.94
CA THR A 270 -21.65 11.73 -10.96
C THR A 270 -22.91 11.19 -10.31
N ARG A 271 -23.99 11.12 -11.09
CA ARG A 271 -25.27 10.57 -10.65
C ARG A 271 -25.72 9.50 -11.64
N THR A 272 -26.41 8.48 -11.14
CA THR A 272 -27.02 7.46 -12.00
C THR A 272 -28.22 8.05 -12.75
N ASN A 273 -28.43 7.57 -13.98
CA ASN A 273 -29.64 7.88 -14.74
C ASN A 273 -30.80 6.94 -14.34
N GLY A 274 -31.97 7.06 -14.98
CA GLY A 274 -33.12 6.17 -14.76
C GLY A 274 -32.91 4.67 -15.08
N LYS A 275 -31.74 4.28 -15.58
CA LYS A 275 -31.33 2.87 -15.70
C LYS A 275 -30.33 2.45 -14.61
N GLY A 276 -30.11 3.28 -13.59
CA GLY A 276 -29.15 3.04 -12.52
C GLY A 276 -27.69 3.17 -12.94
N ILE A 277 -27.37 3.75 -14.11
CA ILE A 277 -26.00 3.80 -14.63
C ILE A 277 -25.37 5.16 -14.40
N ALA A 278 -24.25 5.18 -13.68
CA ALA A 278 -23.32 6.29 -13.62
C ALA A 278 -22.20 6.09 -14.66
N LYS A 279 -21.71 7.19 -15.25
CA LYS A 279 -20.56 7.18 -16.17
C LYS A 279 -19.52 8.16 -15.69
N PHE A 280 -18.26 7.72 -15.66
CA PHE A 280 -17.15 8.53 -15.14
C PHE A 280 -15.87 8.28 -15.92
N TYR A 281 -14.93 9.21 -15.74
CA TYR A 281 -13.62 9.15 -16.37
C TYR A 281 -12.69 8.25 -15.55
N ILE A 282 -12.10 7.23 -16.20
CA ILE A 282 -11.04 6.40 -15.62
C ILE A 282 -9.76 6.64 -16.44
N PRO A 283 -8.73 7.27 -15.85
CA PRO A 283 -7.50 7.61 -16.57
C PRO A 283 -6.61 6.41 -16.88
N THR A 284 -6.48 5.48 -15.92
CA THR A 284 -5.58 4.31 -15.97
C THR A 284 -6.20 3.14 -15.21
N ALA A 285 -5.66 1.95 -15.41
CA ALA A 285 -6.01 0.77 -14.62
C ALA A 285 -5.35 0.89 -13.24
N ALA A 286 -6.13 0.97 -12.17
CA ALA A 286 -5.66 1.13 -10.80
C ALA A 286 -6.77 0.80 -9.79
N ASN A 287 -6.42 0.79 -8.50
CA ASN A 287 -7.40 0.81 -7.42
C ASN A 287 -7.91 2.25 -7.20
N TYR A 288 -9.22 2.38 -6.99
CA TYR A 288 -9.87 3.65 -6.74
C TYR A 288 -10.79 3.54 -5.53
N ALA A 289 -10.80 4.55 -4.66
CA ALA A 289 -11.84 4.69 -3.66
C ALA A 289 -13.09 5.34 -4.26
N ILE A 290 -14.23 4.69 -4.04
CA ILE A 290 -15.54 5.08 -4.55
C ILE A 290 -16.53 5.21 -3.39
N THR A 291 -17.19 6.36 -3.29
CA THR A 291 -18.35 6.52 -2.40
C THR A 291 -19.63 6.40 -3.21
N ILE A 292 -20.56 5.58 -2.74
CA ILE A 292 -21.87 5.39 -3.35
C ILE A 292 -22.91 5.78 -2.32
N ASN A 293 -23.74 6.78 -2.66
CA ASN A 293 -24.89 7.18 -1.85
C ASN A 293 -26.17 6.85 -2.63
N ALA A 294 -26.88 5.83 -2.18
CA ALA A 294 -28.09 5.31 -2.80
C ALA A 294 -29.20 5.18 -1.74
N ASN A 295 -30.37 5.78 -2.00
CA ASN A 295 -31.53 5.72 -1.10
C ASN A 295 -31.25 6.12 0.37
N GLY A 296 -30.31 7.05 0.59
CA GLY A 296 -29.96 7.53 1.93
C GLY A 296 -28.92 6.68 2.66
N THR A 297 -28.47 5.57 2.07
CA THR A 297 -27.32 4.78 2.56
C THR A 297 -26.07 5.17 1.80
N GLU A 298 -24.99 5.42 2.53
CA GLU A 298 -23.68 5.69 1.97
C GLU A 298 -22.73 4.55 2.29
N GLU A 299 -22.03 4.04 1.28
CA GLU A 299 -20.96 3.06 1.42
C GLU A 299 -19.68 3.60 0.77
N VAL A 300 -18.56 3.34 1.44
CA VAL A 300 -17.21 3.60 0.90
C VAL A 300 -16.62 2.27 0.47
N LEU A 301 -16.35 2.15 -0.83
CA LEU A 301 -15.61 1.06 -1.43
C LEU A 301 -14.17 1.54 -1.61
N TYR A 302 -13.25 1.08 -0.79
CA TYR A 302 -11.99 1.80 -0.62
C TYR A 302 -10.95 1.47 -1.68
N GLU A 303 -10.93 0.25 -2.24
CA GLU A 303 -9.96 -0.18 -3.27
C GLU A 303 -10.62 -0.98 -4.39
N GLU A 304 -11.39 -0.30 -5.23
CA GLU A 304 -12.00 -0.95 -6.38
C GLU A 304 -11.05 -0.94 -7.57
N ALA A 305 -10.70 -2.13 -8.06
CA ALA A 305 -9.90 -2.31 -9.27
C ALA A 305 -10.70 -1.90 -10.51
N LEU A 306 -10.42 -0.73 -11.07
CA LEU A 306 -11.10 -0.21 -12.25
C LEU A 306 -10.14 -0.06 -13.43
N THR A 307 -10.64 -0.29 -14.64
CA THR A 307 -9.90 -0.18 -15.90
C THR A 307 -10.58 0.78 -16.88
N PRO A 308 -9.84 1.54 -17.71
CA PRO A 308 -10.45 2.45 -18.68
C PRO A 308 -11.44 1.74 -19.60
N GLY A 309 -12.68 2.23 -19.67
CA GLY A 309 -13.73 1.66 -20.51
C GLY A 309 -14.50 0.47 -19.91
N GLY A 310 -14.12 0.03 -18.71
CA GLY A 310 -14.78 -1.07 -18.00
C GLY A 310 -16.21 -0.75 -17.54
N ALA A 311 -16.92 -1.80 -17.16
CA ALA A 311 -18.28 -1.72 -16.65
C ALA A 311 -18.43 -2.63 -15.42
N TRP A 312 -19.04 -2.10 -14.37
CA TRP A 312 -19.20 -2.79 -13.09
C TRP A 312 -20.61 -2.68 -12.54
N VAL A 313 -20.94 -3.58 -11.63
CA VAL A 313 -22.17 -3.59 -10.86
C VAL A 313 -21.84 -3.45 -9.38
N TYR A 314 -22.47 -2.48 -8.74
CA TYR A 314 -22.53 -2.32 -7.31
C TYR A 314 -23.82 -2.92 -6.75
N ARG A 315 -23.68 -3.62 -5.63
CA ARG A 315 -24.79 -4.04 -4.76
C ARG A 315 -24.48 -3.63 -3.32
N PRO A 316 -25.45 -3.07 -2.59
CA PRO A 316 -25.25 -2.73 -1.19
C PRO A 316 -25.06 -3.99 -0.35
N ASP A 317 -24.28 -3.88 0.71
CA ASP A 317 -24.15 -4.92 1.72
C ASP A 317 -24.58 -4.34 3.08
N PRO A 318 -25.89 -4.44 3.41
CA PRO A 318 -26.41 -3.87 4.65
C PRO A 318 -25.85 -4.54 5.91
N LYS A 319 -25.18 -5.70 5.78
CA LYS A 319 -24.53 -6.36 6.92
C LYS A 319 -23.12 -5.82 7.15
N ASN A 320 -22.43 -5.37 6.10
CA ASN A 320 -21.07 -4.85 6.17
C ASN A 320 -20.98 -3.53 5.37
N THR A 321 -21.24 -2.41 6.03
CA THR A 321 -21.25 -1.09 5.38
C THR A 321 -19.91 -0.35 5.43
N ALA A 322 -18.90 -0.93 6.08
CA ALA A 322 -17.54 -0.42 6.20
C ALA A 322 -16.52 -1.52 5.90
N GLY A 323 -15.27 -1.15 5.60
CA GLY A 323 -14.24 -2.12 5.25
C GLY A 323 -14.54 -2.88 3.96
N ARG A 324 -15.08 -2.18 2.95
CA ARG A 324 -15.50 -2.77 1.67
C ARG A 324 -14.38 -2.57 0.64
N TYR A 325 -13.80 -3.69 0.19
CA TYR A 325 -12.71 -3.74 -0.80
C TYR A 325 -13.11 -4.70 -1.92
N PHE A 326 -12.76 -4.40 -3.16
CA PHE A 326 -13.05 -5.23 -4.35
C PHE A 326 -14.50 -5.76 -4.40
N ALA A 327 -15.45 -4.93 -3.99
CA ALA A 327 -16.85 -5.26 -3.84
C ALA A 327 -17.63 -5.17 -5.16
N LEU A 328 -17.08 -4.47 -6.16
CA LEU A 328 -17.69 -4.37 -7.47
C LEU A 328 -17.52 -5.66 -8.27
N THR A 329 -18.56 -5.99 -9.03
CA THR A 329 -18.51 -7.12 -9.99
C THR A 329 -18.39 -6.59 -11.41
N GLU A 330 -17.40 -7.05 -12.17
CA GLU A 330 -17.23 -6.69 -13.58
C GLU A 330 -18.33 -7.33 -14.45
N GLN A 331 -18.76 -6.64 -15.51
CA GLN A 331 -19.82 -7.07 -16.42
C GLN A 331 -19.34 -7.81 -17.67
#